data_AF-X5VP04-F1
#
_entry.id   AF-X5VP04-F1
#
_cell.length_a   1.000
_cell.length_b   1.000
_cell.length_c   1.000
_cell.angle_alpha   90.00
_cell.angle_beta   90.00
_cell.angle_gamma   90.00
#
_symmetry.space_group_name_H-M   'P 1'
#
loop_
_entity.id
_entity.type
_entity.pdbx_description
1 polymer ?
#
loop_
_entity_poly.entity_id
_entity_poly.type
_entity_poly.pdbx_seq_one_letter_code
_entity_poly.pdbx_strand_id
1 'polypeptide(L)'
;MADTSPNNPLQRHKQFFVSLAVGLVVFAAVLPLIGSLPVSTRLAYSISIAADSFFVVFIALVIAKMPLLSGRYLSKNARELDLPVLGIFAITLGIVAMAIVLLFLLINHKDRDPIELGFAMLSIPLGWFTIHAMAALHYAHVYWMDGDAIDAETKKKIPVGGLDFPGSKRPDGWDFLYFATVIGMTAQTADTAITTSHMRRVVLVHSILSFFFNAVIVAAVVNLAVSLGN
;
A
#
# COMPACT_ATOMS: atom_id res chain seq x y z
N MET A 1 -10.11 8.86 -35.89
CA MET A 1 -9.71 9.30 -34.53
C MET A 1 -10.61 8.54 -33.58
N ALA A 2 -10.14 7.41 -33.05
CA ALA A 2 -10.97 6.48 -32.32
C ALA A 2 -11.20 6.99 -30.90
N ASP A 3 -12.48 7.20 -30.57
CA ASP A 3 -12.99 7.53 -29.25
C ASP A 3 -12.76 6.33 -28.32
N THR A 4 -11.67 6.35 -27.55
CA THR A 4 -11.43 5.34 -26.51
C THR A 4 -12.17 5.77 -25.26
N SER A 5 -13.38 5.25 -25.09
CA SER A 5 -14.14 5.25 -23.83
C SER A 5 -13.22 5.03 -22.61
N PRO A 6 -13.20 5.92 -21.61
CA PRO A 6 -12.35 5.79 -20.42
C PRO A 6 -12.94 4.85 -19.34
N ASN A 7 -13.88 3.96 -19.71
CA ASN A 7 -14.68 3.21 -18.73
C ASN A 7 -14.19 1.78 -18.47
N ASN A 8 -12.89 1.50 -18.60
CA ASN A 8 -12.36 0.20 -18.15
C ASN A 8 -11.72 0.32 -16.75
N PRO A 9 -12.37 -0.19 -15.67
CA PRO A 9 -11.82 -0.15 -14.31
C PRO A 9 -10.44 -0.83 -14.21
N LEU A 10 -10.10 -1.76 -15.10
CA LEU A 10 -8.76 -2.38 -15.18
C LEU A 10 -7.67 -1.36 -15.53
N GLN A 11 -7.98 -0.35 -16.34
CA GLN A 11 -6.98 0.64 -16.74
C GLN A 11 -6.62 1.62 -15.62
N ARG A 12 -7.52 1.74 -14.65
CA ARG A 12 -7.45 2.71 -13.56
C ARG A 12 -6.66 2.20 -12.36
N HIS A 13 -6.65 0.89 -12.16
CA HIS A 13 -5.91 0.19 -11.10
C HIS A 13 -4.86 -0.79 -11.65
N LYS A 14 -4.29 -0.49 -12.83
CA LYS A 14 -3.29 -1.35 -13.50
C LYS A 14 -2.19 -1.81 -12.56
N GLN A 15 -1.66 -0.93 -11.71
CA GLN A 15 -0.58 -1.27 -10.79
C GLN A 15 -0.98 -2.40 -9.83
N PHE A 16 -2.19 -2.31 -9.23
CA PHE A 16 -2.70 -3.34 -8.34
C PHE A 16 -2.97 -4.65 -9.09
N PHE A 17 -3.69 -4.60 -10.22
CA PHE A 17 -4.04 -5.82 -10.97
C PHE A 17 -2.84 -6.52 -11.59
N VAL A 18 -1.85 -5.76 -12.09
CA VAL A 18 -0.58 -6.32 -12.58
C VAL A 18 0.16 -7.01 -11.45
N SER A 19 0.28 -6.35 -10.29
CA SER A 19 0.96 -6.93 -9.13
C SER A 19 0.24 -8.17 -8.62
N LEU A 20 -1.10 -8.16 -8.58
CA LEU A 20 -1.93 -9.29 -8.17
C LEU A 20 -1.76 -10.46 -9.15
N ALA A 21 -1.77 -10.19 -10.46
CA ALA A 21 -1.51 -11.20 -11.47
C ALA A 21 -0.11 -11.81 -11.31
N VAL A 22 0.92 -11.00 -11.05
CA VAL A 22 2.28 -11.51 -10.79
C VAL A 22 2.30 -12.41 -9.55
N GLY A 23 1.69 -11.98 -8.44
CA GLY A 23 1.61 -12.81 -7.23
C GLY A 23 0.91 -14.14 -7.48
N LEU A 24 -0.22 -14.15 -8.20
CA LEU A 24 -0.95 -15.36 -8.56
C LEU A 24 -0.15 -16.29 -9.49
N VAL A 25 0.56 -15.73 -10.47
CA VAL A 25 1.44 -16.49 -11.37
C VAL A 25 2.59 -17.12 -10.58
N VAL A 26 3.21 -16.36 -9.68
CA VAL A 26 4.28 -16.85 -8.82
C VAL A 26 3.78 -17.97 -7.90
N PHE A 27 2.61 -17.80 -7.27
CA PHE A 27 1.99 -18.85 -6.46
C PHE A 27 1.79 -20.15 -7.27
N ALA A 28 1.18 -20.03 -8.46
CA ALA A 28 0.90 -21.17 -9.33
C ALA A 28 2.18 -21.86 -9.86
N ALA A 29 3.27 -21.11 -10.03
CA ALA A 29 4.55 -21.63 -10.50
C ALA A 29 5.38 -22.29 -9.39
N VAL A 30 5.41 -21.69 -8.19
CA VAL A 30 6.20 -22.20 -7.06
C VAL A 30 5.59 -23.47 -6.48
N LEU A 31 4.26 -23.52 -6.33
CA LEU A 31 3.56 -24.65 -5.69
C LEU A 31 3.93 -26.04 -6.25
N PRO A 32 3.97 -26.28 -7.58
CA PRO A 32 4.40 -27.58 -8.13
C PRO A 32 5.91 -27.81 -8.07
N LEU A 33 6.74 -26.75 -8.09
CA LEU A 33 8.20 -26.86 -8.12
C LEU A 33 8.77 -27.50 -6.84
N ILE A 34 8.13 -27.22 -5.70
CA ILE A 34 8.50 -27.78 -4.38
C ILE A 34 7.66 -29.01 -4.01
N GLY A 35 7.21 -29.78 -5.01
CA GLY A 35 6.25 -30.87 -4.88
C GLY A 35 6.64 -31.99 -3.90
N SER A 36 7.93 -32.16 -3.60
CA SER A 36 8.44 -33.16 -2.65
C SER A 36 8.21 -32.82 -1.17
N LEU A 37 7.88 -31.57 -0.84
CA LEU A 37 7.66 -31.12 0.54
C LEU A 37 6.23 -31.43 1.02
N PRO A 38 6.00 -31.48 2.36
CA PRO A 38 4.66 -31.58 2.92
C PRO A 38 3.73 -30.46 2.42
N VAL A 39 2.43 -30.77 2.27
CA VAL A 39 1.42 -29.82 1.75
C VAL A 39 1.42 -28.48 2.49
N SER A 40 1.51 -28.50 3.82
CA SER A 40 1.54 -27.30 4.65
C SER A 40 2.74 -26.40 4.34
N THR A 41 3.94 -26.98 4.28
CA THR A 41 5.19 -26.27 3.95
C THR A 41 5.15 -25.73 2.52
N ARG A 42 4.63 -26.50 1.56
CA ARG A 42 4.47 -26.04 0.17
C ARG A 42 3.58 -24.81 0.06
N LEU A 43 2.46 -24.83 0.77
CA LEU A 43 1.53 -23.70 0.78
C LEU A 43 2.15 -22.47 1.44
N ALA A 44 2.78 -22.61 2.60
CA ALA A 44 3.39 -21.50 3.30
C ALA A 44 4.49 -20.82 2.46
N TYR A 45 5.41 -21.59 1.88
CA TYR A 45 6.42 -21.09 0.94
C TYR A 45 5.80 -20.37 -0.26
N SER A 46 4.82 -21.00 -0.91
CA SER A 46 4.21 -20.45 -2.12
C SER A 46 3.45 -19.15 -1.82
N ILE A 47 2.78 -19.06 -0.66
CA ILE A 47 2.06 -17.85 -0.25
C ILE A 47 3.03 -16.73 0.08
N SER A 48 4.09 -16.98 0.86
CA SER A 48 5.06 -15.94 1.23
C SER A 48 5.76 -15.35 0.00
N ILE A 49 6.25 -16.20 -0.90
CA ILE A 49 6.94 -15.75 -2.13
C ILE A 49 5.97 -15.01 -3.06
N ALA A 50 4.72 -15.47 -3.17
CA ALA A 50 3.69 -14.78 -3.96
C ALA A 50 3.31 -13.42 -3.37
N ALA A 51 3.19 -13.32 -2.05
CA ALA A 51 2.91 -12.06 -1.35
C ALA A 51 4.05 -11.06 -1.54
N ASP A 52 5.30 -11.49 -1.34
CA ASP A 52 6.49 -10.65 -1.55
C ASP A 52 6.58 -10.16 -2.99
N SER A 53 6.30 -11.04 -3.96
CA SER A 53 6.28 -10.67 -5.38
C SER A 53 5.19 -9.63 -5.68
N PHE A 54 3.99 -9.80 -5.11
CA PHE A 54 2.92 -8.81 -5.19
C PHE A 54 3.37 -7.47 -4.60
N PHE A 55 3.93 -7.46 -3.39
CA PHE A 55 4.36 -6.23 -2.73
C PHE A 55 5.48 -5.52 -3.51
N VAL A 56 6.54 -6.24 -3.90
CA VAL A 56 7.68 -5.67 -4.64
C VAL A 56 7.22 -5.04 -5.95
N VAL A 57 6.41 -5.76 -6.74
CA VAL A 57 5.91 -5.23 -8.01
C VAL A 57 5.01 -4.03 -7.79
N PHE A 58 4.12 -4.07 -6.79
CA PHE A 58 3.24 -2.94 -6.49
C PHE A 58 4.04 -1.70 -6.11
N ILE A 59 4.97 -1.86 -5.16
CA ILE A 59 5.84 -0.80 -4.68
C ILE A 59 6.65 -0.20 -5.83
N ALA A 60 7.29 -1.05 -6.64
CA ALA A 60 8.09 -0.61 -7.77
C ALA A 60 7.25 0.20 -8.78
N LEU A 61 6.06 -0.29 -9.12
CA LEU A 61 5.16 0.41 -10.04
C LEU A 61 4.63 1.73 -9.46
N VAL A 62 4.40 1.82 -8.15
CA VAL A 62 3.97 3.04 -7.49
C VAL A 62 5.10 4.07 -7.46
N ILE A 63 6.30 3.67 -7.03
CA ILE A 63 7.49 4.53 -7.01
C ILE A 63 7.82 5.04 -8.42
N ALA A 64 7.82 4.16 -9.42
CA ALA A 64 8.09 4.53 -10.82
C ALA A 64 7.07 5.55 -11.38
N LYS A 65 5.85 5.58 -10.83
CA LYS A 65 4.82 6.53 -11.23
C LYS A 65 4.94 7.89 -10.54
N MET A 66 5.62 7.99 -9.38
CA MET A 66 5.70 9.23 -8.60
C MET A 66 6.15 10.46 -9.40
N PRO A 67 7.20 10.40 -10.24
CA PRO A 67 7.61 11.56 -11.06
C PRO A 67 6.54 12.04 -12.06
N LEU A 68 5.63 11.15 -12.47
CA LEU A 68 4.54 11.48 -13.40
C LEU A 68 3.35 12.12 -12.69
N LEU A 69 3.20 11.88 -11.38
CA LEU A 69 2.10 12.39 -10.55
C LEU A 69 2.31 13.84 -10.12
N SER A 70 2.62 14.72 -11.09
CA SER A 70 2.71 16.16 -10.81
C SER A 70 1.34 16.72 -10.36
N GLY A 71 1.34 17.78 -9.55
CA GLY A 71 0.10 18.44 -9.12
C GLY A 71 -0.76 19.00 -10.27
N ARG A 72 -0.18 19.17 -11.47
CA ARG A 72 -0.93 19.49 -12.70
C ARG A 72 -1.63 18.27 -13.29
N TYR A 73 -0.97 17.12 -13.30
CA TYR A 73 -1.55 15.84 -13.75
C TYR A 73 -2.67 15.40 -12.81
N LEU A 74 -2.39 15.35 -11.51
CA LEU A 74 -3.35 14.89 -10.50
C LEU A 74 -4.64 15.74 -10.50
N SER A 75 -4.51 17.06 -10.61
CA SER A 75 -5.66 17.96 -10.67
C SER A 75 -6.54 17.79 -11.91
N LYS A 76 -5.98 17.35 -13.04
CA LYS A 76 -6.76 17.14 -14.28
C LYS A 76 -7.44 15.77 -14.30
N ASN A 77 -6.80 14.78 -13.69
CA ASN A 77 -7.25 13.40 -13.72
C ASN A 77 -7.97 12.98 -12.43
N ALA A 78 -8.28 13.91 -11.51
CA ALA A 78 -8.85 13.60 -10.20
C ALA A 78 -10.14 12.76 -10.24
N ARG A 79 -11.03 13.00 -11.21
CA ARG A 79 -12.26 12.19 -11.42
C ARG A 79 -11.96 10.79 -11.97
N GLU A 80 -10.91 10.65 -12.76
CA GLU A 80 -10.39 9.34 -13.16
C GLU A 80 -9.69 8.62 -12.00
N LEU A 81 -9.86 9.07 -10.75
CA LEU A 81 -9.57 8.26 -9.57
C LEU A 81 -10.82 7.70 -8.84
N ASP A 82 -12.07 7.90 -9.33
CA ASP A 82 -13.41 7.38 -8.83
C ASP A 82 -13.55 5.94 -8.24
N LEU A 83 -13.31 5.75 -6.96
CA LEU A 83 -12.64 4.56 -6.45
C LEU A 83 -13.56 3.44 -5.87
N PRO A 84 -13.44 2.15 -6.26
CA PRO A 84 -13.71 1.02 -5.38
C PRO A 84 -12.52 0.80 -4.41
N VAL A 85 -12.12 1.86 -3.68
CA VAL A 85 -10.93 1.88 -2.78
C VAL A 85 -10.99 0.72 -1.84
N LEU A 86 -12.16 0.54 -1.25
CA LEU A 86 -12.36 -0.31 -0.10
C LEU A 86 -12.11 -1.76 -0.48
N GLY A 87 -12.46 -2.17 -1.70
CA GLY A 87 -12.19 -3.52 -2.20
C GLY A 87 -10.70 -3.79 -2.36
N ILE A 88 -9.98 -2.90 -3.06
CA ILE A 88 -8.52 -3.04 -3.27
C ILE A 88 -7.76 -2.96 -1.93
N PHE A 89 -8.16 -2.04 -1.06
CA PHE A 89 -7.58 -1.86 0.26
C PHE A 89 -7.85 -3.08 1.16
N ALA A 90 -9.08 -3.62 1.14
CA ALA A 90 -9.44 -4.82 1.90
C ALA A 90 -8.68 -6.06 1.41
N ILE A 91 -8.53 -6.26 0.10
CA ILE A 91 -7.74 -7.37 -0.46
C ILE A 91 -6.28 -7.24 -0.02
N THR A 92 -5.70 -6.04 -0.14
CA THR A 92 -4.31 -5.79 0.28
C THR A 92 -4.12 -6.05 1.77
N LEU A 93 -5.05 -5.58 2.61
CA LEU A 93 -5.03 -5.84 4.05
C LEU A 93 -5.16 -7.34 4.35
N GLY A 94 -5.97 -8.08 3.58
CA GLY A 94 -6.08 -9.54 3.68
C GLY A 94 -4.77 -10.26 3.34
N ILE A 95 -4.06 -9.84 2.29
CA ILE A 95 -2.75 -10.41 1.92
C ILE A 95 -1.72 -10.13 3.03
N VAL A 96 -1.67 -8.91 3.54
CA VAL A 96 -0.79 -8.53 4.66
C VAL A 96 -1.12 -9.32 5.92
N ALA A 97 -2.40 -9.44 6.29
CA ALA A 97 -2.82 -10.20 7.45
C ALA A 97 -2.45 -11.68 7.32
N MET A 98 -2.62 -12.27 6.14
CA MET A 98 -2.18 -13.64 5.87
C MET A 98 -0.66 -13.79 6.05
N ALA A 99 0.13 -12.86 5.51
CA ALA A 99 1.59 -12.90 5.67
C ALA A 99 2.02 -12.82 7.14
N ILE A 100 1.37 -11.94 7.94
CA ILE A 100 1.59 -11.85 9.38
C ILE A 100 1.25 -13.17 10.07
N VAL A 101 0.09 -13.76 9.79
CA VAL A 101 -0.33 -15.04 10.38
C VAL A 101 0.67 -16.14 10.06
N LEU A 102 1.09 -16.25 8.79
CA LEU A 102 2.08 -17.25 8.37
C LEU A 102 3.42 -17.06 9.08
N LEU A 103 3.89 -15.82 9.25
CA LEU A 103 5.09 -15.53 10.01
C LEU A 103 4.98 -16.03 11.47
N PHE A 104 3.89 -15.70 12.16
CA PHE A 104 3.72 -16.14 13.55
C PHE A 104 3.58 -17.66 13.67
N LEU A 105 2.91 -18.34 12.73
CA LEU A 105 2.86 -19.79 12.70
C LEU A 105 4.27 -20.38 12.53
N LEU A 106 5.06 -19.82 11.62
CA LEU A 106 6.40 -20.28 11.33
C LEU A 106 7.40 -20.03 12.47
N ILE A 107 7.34 -18.86 13.12
CA ILE A 107 8.21 -18.56 14.28
C ILE A 107 7.98 -19.58 15.41
N ASN A 108 6.73 -20.00 15.62
CA ASN A 108 6.36 -20.93 16.69
C ASN A 108 6.61 -22.41 16.35
N HIS A 109 7.08 -22.73 15.14
CA HIS A 109 7.48 -24.10 14.77
C HIS A 109 8.94 -24.37 15.17
N LYS A 110 9.18 -25.54 15.79
CA LYS A 110 10.53 -25.95 16.24
C LYS A 110 11.50 -26.21 15.10
N ASP A 111 11.03 -26.88 14.04
CA ASP A 111 11.82 -27.25 12.87
C ASP A 111 11.55 -26.28 11.71
N ARG A 112 11.68 -24.97 11.97
CA ARG A 112 11.44 -23.94 10.95
C ARG A 112 12.58 -23.92 9.93
N ASP A 113 12.22 -23.78 8.66
CA ASP A 113 13.19 -23.58 7.59
C ASP A 113 13.69 -22.12 7.59
N PRO A 114 15.01 -21.86 7.72
CA PRO A 114 15.55 -20.50 7.70
C PRO A 114 15.24 -19.71 6.42
N ILE A 115 15.10 -20.39 5.28
CA ILE A 115 14.82 -19.72 4.00
C ILE A 115 13.36 -19.27 3.98
N GLU A 116 12.43 -20.13 4.41
CA GLU A 116 11.01 -19.80 4.57
C GLU A 116 10.82 -18.62 5.53
N LEU A 117 11.55 -18.64 6.64
CA LEU A 117 11.55 -17.57 7.63
C LEU A 117 12.04 -16.26 7.02
N GLY A 118 13.05 -16.31 6.15
CA GLY A 118 13.56 -15.16 5.42
C GLY A 118 12.47 -14.47 4.58
N PHE A 119 11.72 -15.24 3.80
CA PHE A 119 10.59 -14.70 3.02
C PHE A 119 9.46 -14.18 3.91
N ALA A 120 9.04 -14.95 4.91
CA ALA A 120 7.99 -14.51 5.84
C ALA A 120 8.37 -13.21 6.59
N MET A 121 9.64 -13.05 6.95
CA MET A 121 10.17 -11.82 7.55
C MET A 121 10.22 -10.66 6.55
N LEU A 122 10.57 -10.92 5.29
CA LEU A 122 10.60 -9.92 4.23
C LEU A 122 9.19 -9.37 3.91
N SER A 123 8.16 -10.21 4.04
CA SER A 123 6.77 -9.80 3.83
C SER A 123 6.30 -8.67 4.75
N ILE A 124 6.92 -8.52 5.92
CA ILE A 124 6.53 -7.53 6.92
C ILE A 124 6.85 -6.09 6.49
N PRO A 125 8.10 -5.69 6.24
CA PRO A 125 8.41 -4.34 5.76
C PRO A 125 7.82 -4.07 4.36
N LEU A 126 7.71 -5.08 3.50
CA LEU A 126 7.08 -4.96 2.19
C LEU A 126 5.57 -4.70 2.28
N GLY A 127 4.87 -5.46 3.12
CA GLY A 127 3.45 -5.27 3.38
C GLY A 127 3.17 -3.91 4.02
N TRP A 128 4.03 -3.49 4.96
CA TRP A 128 3.98 -2.17 5.59
C TRP A 128 4.05 -1.06 4.55
N PHE A 129 5.09 -1.06 3.71
CA PHE A 129 5.26 0.00 2.72
C PHE A 129 4.17 -0.04 1.63
N THR A 130 3.64 -1.22 1.29
CA THR A 130 2.51 -1.37 0.35
C THR A 130 1.26 -0.65 0.86
N ILE A 131 0.91 -0.78 2.15
CA ILE A 131 -0.23 -0.07 2.74
C ILE A 131 -0.03 1.44 2.66
N HIS A 132 1.17 1.94 2.99
CA HIS A 132 1.46 3.38 2.94
C HIS A 132 1.53 3.94 1.52
N ALA A 133 2.06 3.18 0.58
CA ALA A 133 2.04 3.53 -0.85
C ALA A 133 0.60 3.62 -1.39
N MET A 134 -0.30 2.72 -0.95
CA MET A 134 -1.71 2.78 -1.29
C MET A 134 -2.41 3.97 -0.64
N ALA A 135 -2.12 4.25 0.63
CA ALA A 135 -2.63 5.41 1.34
C ALA A 135 -2.19 6.74 0.69
N ALA A 136 -0.96 6.80 0.18
CA ALA A 136 -0.46 7.96 -0.56
C ALA A 136 -1.30 8.26 -1.81
N LEU A 137 -1.60 7.23 -2.62
CA LEU A 137 -2.48 7.37 -3.78
C LEU A 137 -3.91 7.77 -3.37
N HIS A 138 -4.38 7.26 -2.24
CA HIS A 138 -5.69 7.63 -1.69
C HIS A 138 -5.72 9.08 -1.21
N TYR A 139 -4.69 9.58 -0.53
CA TYR A 139 -4.58 10.98 -0.15
C TYR A 139 -4.53 11.89 -1.37
N ALA A 140 -3.75 11.52 -2.40
CA ALA A 140 -3.72 12.26 -3.66
C ALA A 140 -5.11 12.35 -4.30
N HIS A 141 -5.86 11.23 -4.32
CA HIS A 141 -7.25 11.23 -4.78
C HIS A 141 -8.10 12.19 -3.96
N VAL A 142 -8.18 12.01 -2.64
CA VAL A 142 -9.07 12.79 -1.77
C VAL A 142 -8.74 14.28 -1.85
N TYR A 143 -7.44 14.62 -1.92
CA TYR A 143 -6.98 15.98 -2.06
C TYR A 143 -7.45 16.61 -3.37
N TRP A 144 -7.23 15.93 -4.50
CA TRP A 144 -7.44 16.50 -5.84
C TRP A 144 -8.87 16.39 -6.35
N MET A 145 -9.77 15.69 -5.66
CA MET A 145 -11.20 15.67 -6.00
C MET A 145 -11.76 17.09 -6.18
N ASP A 146 -12.65 17.25 -7.16
CA ASP A 146 -13.34 18.51 -7.42
C ASP A 146 -14.15 18.93 -6.18
N GLY A 147 -13.78 20.04 -5.56
CA GLY A 147 -14.60 20.71 -4.55
C GLY A 147 -15.75 21.49 -5.19
N ASP A 148 -16.65 21.97 -4.34
CA ASP A 148 -17.82 22.76 -4.77
C ASP A 148 -17.46 24.21 -5.10
N ALA A 149 -16.34 24.70 -4.58
CA ALA A 149 -15.87 26.07 -4.82
C ALA A 149 -15.23 26.22 -6.21
N ILE A 150 -15.47 27.35 -6.85
CA ILE A 150 -14.86 27.72 -8.13
C ILE A 150 -13.91 28.88 -7.89
N ASP A 151 -12.70 28.74 -8.38
CA ASP A 151 -11.68 29.78 -8.36
C ASP A 151 -12.12 30.97 -9.22
N ALA A 152 -12.16 32.16 -8.62
CA ALA A 152 -12.78 33.33 -9.22
C ALA A 152 -12.04 33.83 -10.48
N GLU A 153 -10.73 33.62 -10.54
CA GLU A 153 -9.85 34.05 -11.63
C GLU A 153 -9.78 33.02 -12.76
N THR A 154 -9.52 31.76 -12.41
CA THR A 154 -9.31 30.68 -13.39
C THR A 154 -10.60 30.00 -13.83
N LYS A 155 -11.73 30.28 -13.15
CA LYS A 155 -13.05 29.66 -13.35
C LYS A 155 -13.02 28.13 -13.25
N LYS A 156 -12.00 27.56 -12.59
CA LYS A 156 -11.85 26.11 -12.36
C LYS A 156 -12.32 25.73 -10.97
N LYS A 157 -12.80 24.50 -10.80
CA LYS A 157 -13.10 23.97 -9.48
C LYS A 157 -11.83 23.92 -8.63
N ILE A 158 -11.94 24.40 -7.39
CA ILE A 158 -10.89 24.29 -6.39
C ILE A 158 -10.91 22.85 -5.87
N PRO A 159 -9.74 22.19 -5.73
CA PRO A 159 -9.69 20.86 -5.13
C PRO A 159 -10.24 20.87 -3.69
N VAL A 160 -10.78 19.74 -3.23
CA VAL A 160 -11.22 19.55 -1.83
C VAL A 160 -10.09 19.88 -0.85
N GLY A 161 -8.84 19.55 -1.22
CA GLY A 161 -7.66 19.84 -0.42
C GLY A 161 -7.60 18.99 0.85
N GLY A 162 -7.36 19.62 1.99
CA GLY A 162 -7.31 18.93 3.29
C GLY A 162 -5.90 18.65 3.83
N LEU A 163 -4.86 18.91 3.05
CA LEU A 163 -3.46 18.86 3.47
C LEU A 163 -2.77 20.16 3.05
N ASP A 164 -1.99 20.76 3.94
CA ASP A 164 -1.22 21.97 3.66
C ASP A 164 0.27 21.63 3.76
N PHE A 165 0.92 21.54 2.59
CA PHE A 165 2.33 21.19 2.47
C PHE A 165 3.18 22.47 2.47
N PRO A 166 4.30 22.52 3.22
CA PRO A 166 5.19 23.67 3.22
C PRO A 166 5.73 24.01 1.82
N GLY A 167 5.98 25.30 1.58
CA GLY A 167 6.64 25.78 0.36
C GLY A 167 5.70 26.15 -0.79
N SER A 168 4.39 26.28 -0.55
CA SER A 168 3.39 26.88 -1.47
C SER A 168 3.38 26.32 -2.90
N LYS A 169 3.85 25.08 -3.09
CA LYS A 169 3.81 24.35 -4.35
C LYS A 169 2.54 23.50 -4.42
N ARG A 170 2.05 23.24 -5.64
CA ARG A 170 0.97 22.24 -5.83
C ARG A 170 1.51 20.86 -5.46
N PRO A 171 0.88 20.11 -4.54
CA PRO A 171 1.44 18.85 -4.09
C PRO A 171 1.48 17.82 -5.21
N ASP A 172 2.58 17.09 -5.27
CA ASP A 172 2.80 15.99 -6.21
C ASP A 172 2.76 14.62 -5.50
N GLY A 173 2.97 13.55 -6.26
CA GLY A 173 2.97 12.19 -5.72
C GLY A 173 3.95 11.98 -4.56
N TRP A 174 5.12 12.63 -4.58
CA TRP A 174 6.12 12.48 -3.52
C TRP A 174 5.66 13.13 -2.22
N ASP A 175 4.95 14.27 -2.31
CA ASP A 175 4.38 14.93 -1.13
C ASP A 175 3.36 14.01 -0.42
N PHE A 176 2.49 13.34 -1.18
CA PHE A 176 1.53 12.38 -0.60
C PHE A 176 2.18 11.09 -0.08
N LEU A 177 3.21 10.59 -0.76
CA LEU A 177 3.97 9.42 -0.31
C LEU A 177 4.72 9.73 0.99
N TYR A 178 5.39 10.88 1.05
CA TYR A 178 6.01 11.40 2.26
C TYR A 178 5.01 11.47 3.42
N PHE A 179 3.86 12.13 3.21
CA PHE A 179 2.85 12.25 4.26
C PHE A 179 2.32 10.88 4.73
N ALA A 180 2.06 9.95 3.81
CA ALA A 180 1.58 8.62 4.15
C ALA A 180 2.62 7.80 4.93
N THR A 181 3.89 7.86 4.55
CA THR A 181 4.98 7.17 5.25
C THR A 181 5.25 7.80 6.62
N VAL A 182 5.14 9.12 6.78
CA VAL A 182 5.23 9.79 8.09
C VAL A 182 4.16 9.29 9.06
N ILE A 183 2.90 9.17 8.60
CA ILE A 183 1.83 8.54 9.38
C ILE A 183 2.18 7.09 9.73
N GLY A 184 2.71 6.35 8.75
CA GLY A 184 3.11 4.95 8.92
C GLY A 184 4.21 4.71 9.96
N MET A 185 5.19 5.60 10.04
CA MET A 185 6.29 5.48 11.01
C MET A 185 5.86 5.78 12.45
N THR A 186 4.72 6.47 12.65
CA THR A 186 4.17 6.82 13.98
C THR A 186 5.10 7.62 14.91
N ALA A 187 6.22 8.15 14.40
CA ALA A 187 7.29 8.74 15.20
C ALA A 187 7.63 10.20 14.84
N GLN A 188 6.95 10.81 13.86
CA GLN A 188 7.36 12.10 13.34
C GLN A 188 6.21 13.11 13.24
N THR A 189 6.48 14.36 13.65
CA THR A 189 5.63 15.51 13.35
C THR A 189 5.67 15.76 11.84
N ALA A 190 4.59 15.44 11.12
CA ALA A 190 4.45 15.91 9.76
C ALA A 190 4.47 17.44 9.78
N ASP A 191 5.33 18.05 8.96
CA ASP A 191 5.29 19.47 8.62
C ASP A 191 4.06 19.85 7.75
N THR A 192 3.20 18.86 7.48
CA THR A 192 1.97 19.00 6.71
C THR A 192 0.76 19.13 7.64
N ALA A 193 0.03 20.24 7.57
CA ALA A 193 -1.17 20.45 8.39
C ALA A 193 -2.42 19.83 7.76
N ILE A 194 -3.30 19.23 8.57
CA ILE A 194 -4.58 18.67 8.10
C ILE A 194 -5.69 19.73 8.23
N THR A 195 -6.18 20.25 7.12
CA THR A 195 -7.04 21.45 7.09
C THR A 195 -8.54 21.16 7.06
N THR A 196 -8.96 19.94 6.68
CA THR A 196 -10.39 19.59 6.58
C THR A 196 -10.80 18.44 7.50
N SER A 197 -12.06 18.46 7.97
CA SER A 197 -12.62 17.37 8.79
C SER A 197 -12.72 16.05 8.03
N HIS A 198 -12.95 16.11 6.71
CA HIS A 198 -12.97 14.91 5.88
C HIS A 198 -11.59 14.24 5.85
N MET A 199 -10.52 15.00 5.57
CA MET A 199 -9.16 14.46 5.57
C MET A 199 -8.76 13.93 6.95
N ARG A 200 -9.15 14.60 8.05
CA ARG A 200 -8.93 14.08 9.42
C ARG A 200 -9.51 12.68 9.64
N ARG A 201 -10.69 12.37 9.08
CA ARG A 201 -11.28 11.02 9.19
C ARG A 201 -10.48 9.98 8.41
N VAL A 202 -10.02 10.33 7.21
CA VAL A 202 -9.16 9.44 6.39
C VAL A 202 -7.84 9.16 7.12
N VAL A 203 -7.18 10.22 7.62
CA VAL A 203 -5.94 10.09 8.37
C VAL A 203 -6.15 9.28 9.64
N LEU A 204 -7.25 9.48 10.38
CA LEU A 204 -7.54 8.71 11.59
C LEU A 204 -7.58 7.20 11.33
N VAL A 205 -8.27 6.76 10.27
CA VAL A 205 -8.33 5.34 9.90
C VAL A 205 -6.92 4.82 9.57
N HIS A 206 -6.16 5.55 8.76
CA HIS A 206 -4.80 5.16 8.40
C HIS A 206 -3.86 5.13 9.63
N SER A 207 -3.97 6.07 10.55
CA SER A 207 -3.17 6.11 11.79
C SER A 207 -3.46 4.93 12.70
N ILE A 208 -4.74 4.55 12.88
CA ILE A 208 -5.12 3.38 13.69
C ILE A 208 -4.51 2.11 13.07
N LEU A 209 -4.64 1.94 11.76
CA LEU A 209 -4.04 0.80 11.05
C LEU A 209 -2.52 0.78 11.19
N SER A 210 -1.86 1.93 11.05
CA SER A 210 -0.41 2.07 11.19
C SER A 210 0.08 1.71 12.59
N PHE A 211 -0.64 2.15 13.63
CA PHE A 211 -0.33 1.81 15.02
C PHE A 211 -0.33 0.29 15.25
N PHE A 212 -1.39 -0.41 14.84
CA PHE A 212 -1.47 -1.85 15.00
C PHE A 212 -0.43 -2.60 14.15
N PHE A 213 -0.14 -2.13 12.94
CA PHE A 213 0.93 -2.71 12.12
C PHE A 213 2.28 -2.60 12.85
N ASN A 214 2.64 -1.41 13.36
CA ASN A 214 3.89 -1.24 14.10
C ASN A 214 3.95 -2.12 15.35
N ALA A 215 2.84 -2.29 16.07
CA ALA A 215 2.77 -3.22 17.20
C ALA A 215 3.04 -4.67 16.76
N VAL A 216 2.52 -5.10 15.61
CA VAL A 216 2.79 -6.42 15.04
C VAL A 216 4.27 -6.58 14.66
N ILE A 217 4.90 -5.56 14.06
CA ILE A 217 6.34 -5.59 13.71
C ILE A 217 7.16 -5.83 14.98
N VAL A 218 6.90 -5.06 16.03
CA VAL A 218 7.58 -5.21 17.32
C VAL A 218 7.35 -6.61 17.90
N ALA A 219 6.11 -7.09 17.90
CA ALA A 219 5.76 -8.42 18.39
C ALA A 219 6.49 -9.54 17.61
N ALA A 220 6.57 -9.43 16.28
CA ALA A 220 7.27 -10.39 15.43
C ALA A 220 8.78 -10.42 15.74
N VAL A 221 9.41 -9.24 15.86
CA VAL A 221 10.84 -9.13 16.20
C VAL A 221 11.13 -9.71 17.59
N VAL A 222 10.33 -9.38 18.59
CA VAL A 222 10.48 -9.91 19.97
C VAL A 222 10.29 -11.43 19.98
N ASN A 223 9.24 -11.93 19.32
CA ASN A 223 8.97 -13.38 19.29
C ASN A 223 10.10 -14.14 18.58
N LEU A 224 10.62 -13.61 17.47
CA LEU A 224 11.77 -14.18 16.79
C LEU A 224 13.01 -14.20 17.70
N ALA A 225 13.30 -13.10 18.41
CA ALA A 225 14.45 -13.02 19.31
C ALA A 225 14.36 -14.05 20.46
N VAL A 226 13.20 -14.16 21.10
CA VAL A 226 12.95 -15.15 22.16
C VAL A 226 13.09 -16.57 21.61
N SER A 227 12.56 -16.83 20.42
CA SER A 227 12.60 -18.15 19.81
C SER A 227 13.98 -18.54 19.24
N LEU A 228 14.91 -17.60 19.07
CA LEU A 228 16.31 -17.89 18.73
C LEU A 228 17.20 -18.04 19.97
N GLY A 229 16.79 -17.47 21.11
CA GLY A 229 17.50 -17.56 22.38
C GLY A 229 17.15 -18.80 23.24
N ASN A 230 16.07 -19.50 22.88
CA ASN A 230 15.64 -20.77 23.49
C ASN A 230 16.08 -21.96 22.65
#